data_AF-A0A3P6CMZ9-F1
#
_entry.id   AF-A0A3P6CMZ9-F1
#
_cell.length_a   1.000
_cell.length_b   1.000
_cell.length_c   1.000
_cell.angle_alpha   90.00
_cell.angle_beta   90.00
_cell.angle_gamma   90.00
#
_symmetry.space_group_name_H-M   'P 1'
#
loop_
_entity.id
_entity.type
_entity.pdbx_description
1 polymer ?
#
loop_
_entity_poly.entity_id
_entity_poly.type
_entity_poly.pdbx_seq_one_letter_code
_entity_poly.pdbx_strand_id
1 'polypeptide(L)'
;MLCDFCGSSSSKRYEHTKQEEALLIESELKRLRLLTRRMTGKDLDGLTFAELLLLESLLKQVLLIVKKLKKKTELEEEQRLQKKEADDDTRRELVVLAPCNRQEDEEAPPPLSRIQVEYERRSSESIQSEFERLLTDGVLLKQEDEW
;
A
#
# COMPACT_ATOMS: atom_id res chain seq x y z
N MET A 1 4.81 55.86 18.19
CA MET A 1 5.78 54.75 18.30
C MET A 1 5.00 53.45 18.24
N LEU A 2 5.09 52.73 17.11
CA LEU A 2 4.53 51.39 17.00
C LEU A 2 5.34 50.47 17.92
N CYS A 3 4.65 49.64 18.69
CA CYS A 3 5.25 48.73 19.63
C CYS A 3 5.84 47.52 18.88
N ASP A 4 7.13 47.59 18.54
CA ASP A 4 7.89 46.51 17.92
C ASP A 4 8.11 45.29 18.86
N PHE A 5 7.65 45.37 20.10
CA PHE A 5 7.88 44.35 21.13
C PHE A 5 6.86 43.20 21.13
N CYS A 6 5.68 43.37 20.52
CA CYS A 6 4.60 42.38 20.60
C CYS A 6 4.68 41.28 19.51
N GLY A 7 5.32 41.54 18.37
CA GLY A 7 5.39 40.59 17.25
C GLY A 7 6.38 39.44 17.44
N SER A 8 7.52 39.70 18.11
CA SER A 8 8.63 38.74 18.15
C SER A 8 8.47 37.64 19.21
N SER A 9 7.77 37.91 20.32
CA SER A 9 7.69 36.98 21.45
C SER A 9 6.68 35.83 21.28
N SER A 10 5.61 36.06 20.50
CA SER A 10 4.72 34.96 20.11
C SER A 10 5.33 34.17 18.94
N SER A 11 5.84 34.85 17.90
CA SER A 11 6.43 34.19 16.73
C SER A 11 7.56 33.23 17.10
N LYS A 12 8.49 33.64 17.98
CA LYS A 12 9.59 32.78 18.44
C LYS A 12 9.14 31.55 19.22
N ARG A 13 8.04 31.64 19.99
CA ARG A 13 7.48 30.50 20.70
C ARG A 13 6.83 29.50 19.76
N TYR A 14 6.08 29.96 18.77
CA TYR A 14 5.49 29.09 17.74
C TYR A 14 6.55 28.45 16.83
N GLU A 15 7.63 29.17 16.51
CA GLU A 15 8.74 28.60 15.74
C GLU A 15 9.54 27.56 16.54
N HIS A 16 9.80 27.82 17.83
CA HIS A 16 10.48 26.85 18.71
C HIS A 16 9.67 25.56 18.87
N THR A 17 8.36 25.66 19.10
CA THR A 17 7.50 24.47 19.20
C THR A 17 7.44 23.69 17.89
N LYS A 18 7.39 24.39 16.74
CA LYS A 18 7.47 23.73 15.43
C LYS A 18 8.81 23.02 15.20
N GLN A 19 9.90 23.60 15.69
CA GLN A 19 11.22 23.00 15.57
C GLN A 19 11.36 21.76 16.47
N GLU A 20 10.83 21.80 17.70
CA GLU A 20 10.77 20.65 18.59
C GLU A 20 9.89 19.52 18.02
N GLU A 21 8.72 19.86 17.46
CA GLU A 21 7.86 18.91 16.77
C GLU A 21 8.54 18.28 15.55
N ALA A 22 9.25 19.08 14.75
CA ALA A 22 10.01 18.58 13.60
C ALA A 22 11.09 17.58 14.04
N LEU A 23 11.83 17.87 15.12
CA LEU A 23 12.85 16.97 15.67
C LEU A 23 12.23 15.66 16.20
N LEU A 24 11.07 15.74 16.86
CA LEU A 24 10.34 14.56 17.31
C LEU A 24 9.92 13.68 16.14
N ILE A 25 9.31 14.26 15.11
CA ILE A 25 8.91 13.56 13.89
C ILE A 25 10.12 12.92 13.21
N GLU A 26 11.23 13.65 13.09
CA GLU A 26 12.45 13.13 12.48
C GLU A 26 13.01 11.92 13.26
N SER A 27 13.02 12.00 14.59
CA SER A 27 13.48 10.91 15.45
C SER A 27 12.59 9.66 15.32
N GLU A 28 11.28 9.86 15.23
CA GLU A 28 10.32 8.77 15.08
C GLU A 28 10.41 8.13 13.69
N LEU A 29 10.62 8.93 12.64
CA LEU A 29 10.90 8.41 11.29
C LEU A 29 12.17 7.56 11.27
N LYS A 30 13.25 8.01 11.93
CA LYS A 30 14.48 7.22 12.07
C LYS A 30 14.22 5.90 12.79
N ARG A 31 13.47 5.93 13.90
CA ARG A 31 13.10 4.74 14.68
C ARG A 31 12.28 3.75 13.85
N LEU A 32 11.25 4.22 13.14
CA LEU A 32 10.39 3.39 12.28
C LEU A 32 11.18 2.80 11.10
N ARG A 33 12.05 3.59 10.46
CA ARG A 33 12.92 3.09 9.39
C ARG A 33 13.82 1.95 9.87
N LEU A 34 14.47 2.12 11.03
CA LEU A 34 15.31 1.07 11.61
C LEU A 34 14.49 -0.19 11.92
N LEU A 35 13.30 -0.04 12.50
CA LEU A 35 12.41 -1.16 12.80
C LEU A 35 12.02 -1.92 11.51
N THR A 36 11.65 -1.22 10.45
CA THR A 36 11.33 -1.84 9.14
C THR A 36 12.52 -2.57 8.55
N ARG A 37 13.73 -1.99 8.62
CA ARG A 37 14.95 -2.67 8.16
C ARG A 37 15.20 -3.96 8.94
N ARG A 38 15.07 -3.95 10.27
CA ARG A 38 15.20 -5.14 11.12
C ARG A 38 14.17 -6.21 10.80
N MET A 39 12.89 -5.83 10.67
CA MET A 39 11.82 -6.77 10.29
C MET A 39 12.01 -7.39 8.90
N THR A 40 12.76 -6.72 8.02
CA THR A 40 13.09 -7.20 6.67
C THR A 40 14.47 -7.87 6.59
N GLY A 41 15.10 -8.16 7.72
CA GLY A 41 16.37 -8.89 7.81
C GLY A 41 17.63 -8.05 7.60
N LYS A 42 17.53 -6.71 7.64
CA LYS A 42 18.64 -5.75 7.54
C LYS A 42 18.95 -5.15 8.92
N ASP A 43 20.15 -4.62 9.15
CA ASP A 43 20.56 -3.98 10.43
C ASP A 43 20.31 -4.83 11.69
N LEU A 44 20.57 -6.13 11.59
CA LEU A 44 20.50 -7.04 12.72
C LEU A 44 21.75 -6.98 13.59
N ASP A 45 22.85 -6.45 13.06
CA ASP A 45 24.08 -6.21 13.79
C ASP A 45 23.82 -5.25 14.96
N GLY A 46 24.30 -5.64 16.15
CA GLY A 46 24.09 -4.88 17.39
C GLY A 46 22.80 -5.21 18.15
N LEU A 47 21.97 -6.14 17.65
CA LEU A 47 20.90 -6.72 18.46
C LEU A 47 21.46 -7.74 19.46
N THR A 48 20.93 -7.70 20.67
CA THR A 48 21.19 -8.73 21.69
C THR A 48 20.49 -10.03 21.33
N PHE A 49 20.94 -11.13 21.92
CA PHE A 49 20.31 -12.44 21.74
C PHE A 49 18.81 -12.44 22.09
N ALA A 50 18.42 -11.74 23.16
CA ALA A 50 17.02 -11.62 23.57
C ALA A 50 16.17 -10.84 22.53
N GLU A 51 16.73 -9.78 21.95
CA GLU A 51 16.05 -9.01 20.90
C GLU A 51 15.89 -9.82 19.62
N LEU A 52 16.90 -10.63 19.24
CA LEU A 52 16.82 -11.54 18.10
C LEU A 52 15.76 -12.62 18.30
N LEU A 53 15.69 -13.22 19.50
CA LEU A 53 14.64 -14.19 19.83
C LEU A 53 13.24 -13.57 19.76
N LEU A 54 13.08 -12.36 20.29
CA LEU A 54 11.81 -11.63 20.21
C LEU A 54 11.42 -11.38 18.75
N LEU A 55 12.35 -10.87 17.94
CA LEU A 55 12.14 -10.59 16.52
C LEU A 55 11.75 -11.86 15.76
N GLU A 56 12.45 -12.98 15.99
CA GLU A 56 12.13 -14.27 15.40
C GLU A 56 10.70 -14.72 15.76
N SER A 57 10.31 -14.60 17.03
CA SER A 57 8.98 -14.99 17.50
C SER A 57 7.88 -14.17 16.82
N LEU A 58 8.08 -12.86 16.68
CA LEU A 58 7.15 -11.95 16.02
C LEU A 58 7.02 -12.27 14.52
N LEU A 59 8.14 -12.48 13.84
CA LEU A 59 8.13 -12.80 12.41
C LEU A 59 7.43 -14.14 12.13
N LYS A 60 7.61 -15.15 13.00
CA LYS A 60 6.87 -16.42 12.91
C LYS A 60 5.36 -16.21 13.07
N GLN A 61 4.93 -15.40 14.04
CA GLN A 61 3.51 -15.08 14.24
C GLN A 61 2.92 -14.35 13.03
N VAL A 62 3.61 -13.32 12.53
CA VAL A 62 3.17 -12.56 11.34
C VAL A 62 3.08 -13.46 10.12
N LEU A 63 4.03 -14.37 9.92
CA LEU A 63 3.98 -15.34 8.83
C LEU A 63 2.71 -16.21 8.88
N LEU A 64 2.30 -16.65 10.07
CA LEU A 64 1.06 -17.42 10.23
C LEU A 64 -0.18 -16.58 9.86
N ILE A 65 -0.22 -15.32 10.31
CA ILE A 65 -1.30 -14.38 10.00
C ILE A 65 -1.39 -14.15 8.48
N VAL A 66 -0.26 -13.85 7.83
CA VAL A 66 -0.20 -13.61 6.38
C VAL A 66 -0.65 -14.85 5.60
N LYS A 67 -0.21 -16.05 5.99
CA LYS A 67 -0.67 -17.30 5.36
C LYS A 67 -2.18 -17.50 5.50
N LYS A 68 -2.74 -17.20 6.68
CA LYS A 68 -4.18 -17.31 6.93
C LYS A 68 -4.97 -16.31 6.07
N LEU A 69 -4.51 -15.06 5.99
CA LEU A 69 -5.14 -14.02 5.18
C LEU A 69 -5.07 -14.36 3.68
N LYS A 70 -3.90 -14.80 3.20
CA LYS A 70 -3.72 -15.23 1.80
C LYS A 70 -4.73 -16.31 1.40
N LYS A 71 -4.85 -17.37 2.21
CA LYS A 71 -5.84 -18.43 1.97
C LYS A 71 -7.28 -17.92 1.98
N LYS A 72 -7.61 -17.03 2.92
CA LYS A 72 -8.94 -16.43 3.00
C LYS A 72 -9.26 -15.65 1.72
N THR A 73 -8.33 -14.81 1.27
CA THR A 73 -8.49 -14.00 0.06
C THR A 73 -8.58 -14.85 -1.19
N GLU A 74 -7.78 -15.93 -1.30
CA GLU A 74 -7.87 -16.88 -2.43
C GLU A 74 -9.27 -17.52 -2.53
N LEU A 75 -9.82 -17.98 -1.40
CA LEU A 75 -11.17 -18.56 -1.36
C LEU A 75 -12.27 -17.53 -1.70
N GLU A 76 -12.14 -16.29 -1.20
CA GLU A 76 -13.09 -15.22 -1.52
C GLU A 76 -13.05 -14.87 -3.02
N GLU A 77 -11.87 -14.80 -3.63
CA GLU A 77 -11.72 -14.56 -5.07
C GLU A 77 -12.29 -15.73 -5.90
N GLU A 78 -12.04 -16.98 -5.51
CA GLU A 78 -12.60 -18.16 -6.18
C GLU A 78 -14.15 -18.15 -6.14
N GLN A 79 -14.76 -17.84 -4.99
CA GLN A 79 -16.21 -17.70 -4.87
C GLN A 79 -16.77 -16.58 -5.74
N ARG A 80 -16.04 -15.46 -5.87
CA ARG A 80 -16.45 -14.35 -6.75
C ARG A 80 -16.43 -14.75 -8.22
N LEU A 81 -15.45 -15.57 -8.63
CA LEU A 81 -15.37 -16.09 -10.00
C LEU A 81 -16.51 -17.09 -10.27
N GLN A 82 -16.73 -18.06 -9.38
CA GLN A 82 -17.84 -19.02 -9.52
C GLN A 82 -19.21 -18.34 -9.60
N LYS A 83 -19.44 -17.29 -8.81
CA LYS A 83 -20.70 -16.53 -8.87
C LYS A 83 -20.88 -15.80 -10.21
N LYS A 84 -19.81 -15.29 -10.81
CA LYS A 84 -19.86 -14.66 -12.14
C LYS A 84 -20.10 -15.69 -13.24
N GLU A 85 -19.48 -16.86 -13.15
CA GLU A 85 -19.69 -17.96 -14.09
C GLU A 85 -21.13 -18.47 -14.03
N ALA A 86 -21.69 -18.66 -12.83
CA ALA A 86 -23.10 -19.05 -12.67
C ALA A 86 -24.09 -18.01 -13.24
N ASP A 87 -23.79 -16.72 -13.11
CA ASP A 87 -24.62 -15.64 -13.68
C ASP A 87 -24.54 -15.62 -15.22
N ASP A 88 -23.36 -15.82 -15.80
CA ASP A 88 -23.18 -15.93 -17.25
C ASP A 88 -23.84 -17.20 -17.82
N ASP A 89 -23.73 -18.33 -17.12
CA ASP A 89 -24.37 -19.58 -17.54
C ASP A 89 -25.91 -19.48 -17.45
N THR A 90 -26.45 -18.87 -16.39
CA THR A 90 -27.88 -18.58 -16.27
C THR A 90 -28.37 -17.67 -17.41
N ARG A 91 -27.56 -16.66 -17.78
CA ARG A 91 -27.85 -15.78 -18.92
C ARG A 91 -27.83 -16.53 -20.25
N ARG A 92 -26.90 -17.48 -20.45
CA ARG A 92 -26.83 -18.33 -21.65
C ARG A 92 -27.98 -19.33 -21.71
N GLU A 93 -28.37 -19.93 -20.59
CA GLU A 93 -29.48 -20.91 -20.53
C GLU A 93 -30.85 -20.24 -20.79
N LEU A 94 -31.05 -19.00 -20.31
CA LEU A 94 -32.22 -18.17 -20.66
C LEU A 94 -32.28 -17.82 -22.16
N VAL A 95 -31.14 -17.69 -22.84
CA VAL A 95 -31.08 -17.44 -24.30
C VAL A 95 -31.46 -18.69 -25.10
N VAL A 96 -31.20 -19.90 -24.58
CA VAL A 96 -31.49 -21.18 -25.29
C VAL A 96 -32.98 -21.54 -25.30
N LEU A 97 -33.78 -21.02 -24.36
CA LEU A 97 -35.24 -21.25 -24.33
C LEU A 97 -36.06 -20.17 -25.08
N ALA A 98 -35.41 -19.18 -25.69
CA ALA A 98 -36.08 -18.18 -26.51
C ALA A 98 -36.29 -18.70 -27.95
N PRO A 99 -37.54 -18.72 -28.48
CA PRO A 99 -37.78 -19.04 -29.88
C PRO A 99 -36.99 -18.10 -30.78
N CYS A 100 -36.14 -18.67 -31.64
CA CYS A 100 -35.29 -17.91 -32.55
C CYS A 100 -36.11 -16.94 -33.42
N ASN A 101 -35.86 -15.65 -33.27
CA ASN A 101 -35.94 -14.70 -34.38
C ASN A 101 -34.56 -14.04 -34.53
N ARG A 102 -33.97 -14.25 -35.70
CA ARG A 102 -32.63 -13.83 -36.11
C ARG A 102 -32.52 -12.31 -36.15
N GLN A 103 -31.40 -11.78 -35.65
CA GLN A 103 -30.64 -10.70 -36.27
C GLN A 103 -29.26 -10.64 -35.61
N GLU A 104 -28.23 -11.02 -36.37
CA GLU A 104 -26.83 -10.84 -36.01
C GLU A 104 -26.47 -9.39 -36.31
N ASP A 105 -26.22 -8.60 -35.27
CA ASP A 105 -25.44 -7.37 -35.37
C ASP A 105 -24.20 -7.56 -34.49
N GLU A 106 -23.05 -7.76 -35.14
CA GLU A 106 -21.71 -7.75 -34.56
C GLU A 106 -21.40 -6.32 -34.09
N GLU A 107 -21.86 -5.96 -32.89
CA GLU A 107 -21.54 -4.69 -32.28
C GLU A 107 -20.27 -4.83 -31.41
N ALA A 108 -19.19 -4.21 -31.88
CA ALA A 108 -17.91 -4.15 -31.18
C ALA A 108 -18.10 -3.67 -29.72
N PRO A 109 -17.33 -4.22 -28.76
CA PRO A 109 -17.49 -3.85 -27.35
C PRO A 109 -17.33 -2.32 -27.20
N PRO A 110 -18.23 -1.65 -26.44
CA PRO A 110 -18.19 -0.21 -26.29
C PRO A 110 -16.82 0.25 -25.78
N PRO A 111 -16.28 1.37 -26.27
CA PRO A 111 -14.98 1.86 -25.83
C PRO A 111 -15.00 2.12 -24.32
N LEU A 112 -14.14 1.42 -23.59
CA LEU A 112 -14.01 1.59 -22.15
C LEU A 112 -13.61 3.02 -21.82
N SER A 113 -14.21 3.58 -20.76
CA SER A 113 -13.83 4.91 -20.29
C SER A 113 -12.36 4.93 -19.89
N ARG A 114 -11.69 6.06 -20.13
CA ARG A 114 -10.27 6.26 -19.80
C ARG A 114 -9.96 5.95 -18.33
N ILE A 115 -10.91 6.22 -17.44
CA ILE A 115 -10.84 5.94 -15.99
C ILE A 115 -10.81 4.42 -15.73
N GLN A 116 -11.61 3.65 -16.48
CA GLN A 116 -11.72 2.21 -16.32
C GLN A 116 -10.46 1.49 -16.81
N VAL A 117 -9.90 1.94 -17.93
CA VAL A 117 -8.60 1.46 -18.44
C VAL A 117 -7.48 1.74 -17.44
N GLU A 118 -7.45 2.92 -16.83
CA GLU A 118 -6.45 3.25 -15.81
C GLU A 118 -6.62 2.47 -14.50
N TYR A 119 -7.85 2.16 -14.11
CA TYR A 119 -8.14 1.34 -12.95
C TYR A 119 -7.66 -0.10 -13.15
N GLU A 120 -8.00 -0.71 -14.29
CA GLU A 120 -7.59 -2.07 -14.61
C GLU A 120 -6.07 -2.19 -14.73
N ARG A 121 -5.41 -1.21 -15.37
CA ARG A 121 -3.95 -1.12 -15.43
C ARG A 121 -3.32 -1.10 -14.05
N ARG A 122 -3.80 -0.22 -13.15
CA ARG A 122 -3.30 -0.12 -11.76
C ARG A 122 -3.60 -1.35 -10.92
N SER A 123 -4.74 -2.02 -11.16
CA SER A 123 -5.08 -3.27 -10.46
C SER A 123 -4.24 -4.46 -10.93
N SER A 124 -3.75 -4.41 -12.17
CA SER A 124 -2.91 -5.45 -12.79
C SER A 124 -1.42 -5.27 -12.47
N GLU A 125 -1.05 -4.13 -11.86
CA GLU A 125 0.31 -3.88 -11.41
C GLU A 125 0.62 -4.68 -10.13
N SER A 126 1.82 -5.25 -10.06
CA SER A 126 2.25 -6.01 -8.89
C SER A 126 2.46 -5.08 -7.69
N ILE A 127 1.76 -5.36 -6.60
CA ILE A 127 1.92 -4.67 -5.30
C ILE A 127 3.39 -4.70 -4.82
N GLN A 128 4.17 -5.72 -5.23
CA GLN A 128 5.60 -5.78 -4.89
C GLN A 128 6.40 -4.64 -5.52
N SER A 129 6.05 -4.20 -6.74
CA SER A 129 6.71 -3.08 -7.41
C SER A 129 6.48 -1.75 -6.68
N GLU A 130 5.25 -1.51 -6.22
CA GLU A 130 4.93 -0.33 -5.40
C GLU A 130 5.63 -0.37 -4.04
N PHE A 131 5.72 -1.55 -3.41
CA PHE A 131 6.47 -1.72 -2.16
C PHE A 131 7.97 -1.46 -2.35
N GLU A 132 8.55 -1.93 -3.45
CA GLU A 132 9.96 -1.74 -3.78
C GLU A 132 10.29 -0.27 -4.12
N ARG A 133 9.38 0.43 -4.80
CA ARG A 133 9.46 1.89 -5.00
C ARG A 133 9.46 2.65 -3.68
N LEU A 134 8.55 2.32 -2.76
CA LEU A 134 8.50 2.97 -1.44
C LEU A 134 9.77 2.70 -0.60
N LEU A 135 10.41 1.55 -0.79
CA LEU A 135 11.70 1.23 -0.17
C LEU A 135 12.88 1.96 -0.83
N THR A 136 12.81 2.24 -2.14
CA THR A 136 13.88 2.89 -2.92
C THR A 136 13.78 4.41 -2.92
N ASP A 137 12.58 4.99 -2.89
CA ASP A 137 12.36 6.44 -2.75
C ASP A 137 12.85 6.96 -1.37
N GLY A 138 12.99 6.07 -0.38
CA GLY A 138 13.69 6.36 0.88
C GLY A 138 15.23 6.40 0.78
N VAL A 139 15.81 5.98 -0.34
CA VAL A 139 17.26 5.98 -0.62
C VAL A 139 17.70 7.24 -1.38
N LEU A 140 16.78 7.94 -2.05
CA LEU A 140 17.10 9.12 -2.87
C LEU A 140 17.28 10.44 -2.10
N LEU A 141 17.20 10.43 -0.76
CA LEU A 141 17.55 11.57 0.10
C LEU A 141 18.94 11.44 0.75
N LYS A 142 19.85 10.64 0.17
CA LYS A 142 21.24 10.50 0.64
C LYS A 142 22.26 10.83 -0.43
N GLN A 143 22.11 11.98 -1.08
CA GLN A 143 23.22 12.51 -1.87
C GLN A 143 23.23 14.03 -1.88
N GLU A 144 23.46 14.61 -0.70
CA GLU A 144 24.09 15.91 -0.54
C GLU A 144 24.81 15.85 0.83
N ASP A 145 25.99 16.47 0.90
CA ASP A 145 26.92 16.55 2.03
C ASP A 145 28.09 15.53 2.04
N GLU A 146 28.86 15.50 0.94
CA GLU A 146 30.33 15.55 1.05
C GLU A 146 30.78 16.96 0.62
N TRP A 147 31.22 17.78 1.59
CA TRP A 147 32.35 18.73 1.60
C TRP A 147 32.29 19.58 2.88
#